data_AF-A0A0J7JVJ9-F1
#
_entry.id   AF-A0A0J7JVJ9-F1
#
_cell.length_a   1.000
_cell.length_b   1.000
_cell.length_c   1.000
_cell.angle_alpha   90.00
_cell.angle_beta   90.00
_cell.angle_gamma   90.00
#
_symmetry.space_group_name_H-M   'P 1'
#
loop_
_entity.id
_entity.type
_entity.pdbx_description
1 polymer ?
#
loop_
_entity_poly.entity_id
_entity_poly.type
_entity_poly.pdbx_seq_one_letter_code
_entity_poly.pdbx_strand_id
1 'polypeptide(L)'
;MEDNAEAIQMCLDYLRPENANIMIFDEKFNAELDKMEPWFKTRYTDVEIQRDWIERWKTIEPFPDFHMPVTNIFLTSDFTLIPMSKDIPKYPVKIHSDTISEIWYRPDPKFGMRECYMNFHFITSVRHESLEK
;
A
#
# COMPACT_ATOMS: atom_id res chain seq x y z
N MET A 1 19.22 -7.74 11.96
CA MET A 1 19.44 -6.95 10.73
C MET A 1 20.48 -5.93 11.11
N GLU A 2 21.67 -6.04 10.53
CA GLU A 2 22.78 -5.15 10.84
C GLU A 2 22.54 -3.82 10.11
N ASP A 3 22.62 -2.72 10.83
CA ASP A 3 22.56 -1.39 10.24
C ASP A 3 23.83 -1.16 9.42
N ASN A 4 23.69 -1.13 8.09
CA ASN A 4 24.81 -0.97 7.16
C ASN A 4 24.62 0.31 6.34
N ALA A 5 25.01 1.43 6.94
CA ALA A 5 24.97 2.74 6.30
C ALA A 5 25.78 2.81 5.00
N GLU A 6 26.91 2.08 4.92
CA GLU A 6 27.76 2.04 3.72
C GLU A 6 27.03 1.40 2.54
N ALA A 7 26.33 0.28 2.77
CA ALA A 7 25.53 -0.37 1.74
C ALA A 7 24.35 0.50 1.29
N ILE A 8 23.69 1.21 2.24
CA ILE A 8 22.62 2.15 1.91
C ILE A 8 23.16 3.28 1.02
N GLN A 9 24.29 3.89 1.41
CA GLN A 9 24.90 4.97 0.64
C GLN A 9 25.33 4.49 -0.75
N MET A 10 25.94 3.30 -0.84
CA MET A 10 26.33 2.69 -2.11
C MET A 10 25.12 2.53 -3.04
N CYS A 11 23.97 2.05 -2.54
CA CYS A 11 22.75 1.97 -3.34
C CYS A 11 22.24 3.34 -3.77
N LEU A 12 22.22 4.33 -2.86
CA LEU A 12 21.79 5.70 -3.18
C LEU A 12 22.68 6.35 -4.25
N ASP A 13 23.98 6.07 -4.25
CA ASP A 13 24.92 6.59 -5.23
C ASP A 13 24.64 6.09 -6.66
N TYR A 14 23.96 4.95 -6.83
CA TYR A 14 23.49 4.47 -8.13
C TYR A 14 22.18 5.11 -8.59
N LEU A 15 21.38 5.68 -7.67
CA LEU A 15 20.09 6.33 -7.99
C LEU A 15 20.29 7.73 -8.59
N ARG A 16 20.95 7.77 -9.76
CA ARG A 16 21.26 9.00 -10.50
C ARG A 16 20.51 9.03 -11.84
N PRO A 17 20.17 10.23 -12.35
CA PRO A 17 19.54 10.39 -13.67
C PRO A 17 20.19 9.58 -14.80
N GLU A 18 21.52 9.49 -14.82
CA GLU A 18 22.30 8.80 -15.86
C GLU A 18 22.18 7.28 -15.82
N ASN A 19 21.77 6.72 -14.68
CA ASN A 19 21.60 5.28 -14.48
C ASN A 19 20.13 4.86 -14.63
N ALA A 20 19.23 5.79 -14.94
CA ALA A 20 17.79 5.53 -14.99
C ALA A 20 17.38 4.89 -16.33
N ASN A 21 16.45 3.93 -16.26
CA ASN A 21 15.69 3.42 -17.40
C ASN A 21 14.19 3.62 -17.09
N ILE A 22 13.48 4.35 -17.95
CA ILE A 22 12.09 4.76 -17.72
C ILE A 22 11.19 4.00 -18.70
N MET A 23 10.25 3.22 -18.15
CA MET A 23 9.26 2.48 -18.95
C MET A 23 7.89 3.14 -18.79
N ILE A 24 7.27 3.50 -19.91
CA ILE A 24 5.95 4.15 -19.94
C ILE A 24 4.94 3.15 -20.52
N PHE A 25 3.84 2.95 -19.79
CA PHE A 25 2.73 2.09 -20.21
C PHE A 25 1.48 2.95 -20.39
N ASP A 26 0.97 3.01 -21.60
CA ASP A 26 -0.26 3.73 -21.92
C ASP A 26 -1.00 3.00 -23.05
N GLU A 27 -2.26 2.62 -22.81
CA GLU A 27 -3.10 1.96 -23.81
C GLU A 27 -3.46 2.89 -24.98
N LYS A 28 -3.47 4.20 -24.74
CA LYS A 28 -3.81 5.24 -25.71
C LYS A 28 -2.57 5.93 -26.25
N PHE A 29 -1.41 5.30 -26.11
CA PHE A 29 -0.16 5.90 -26.55
C PHE A 29 -0.17 6.07 -28.08
N ASN A 30 -0.36 7.31 -28.52
CA ASN A 30 -0.39 7.69 -29.93
C ASN A 30 1.03 7.82 -30.50
N ALA A 31 1.87 6.80 -30.30
CA ALA A 31 3.18 6.71 -30.92
C ALA A 31 3.32 5.38 -31.65
N GLU A 32 4.17 5.37 -32.69
CA GLU A 32 4.52 4.14 -33.37
C GLU A 32 5.40 3.28 -32.46
N LEU A 33 5.03 2.00 -32.35
CA LEU A 33 5.78 0.98 -31.60
C LEU A 33 6.42 0.04 -32.63
N ASP A 34 7.67 0.31 -32.97
CA ASP A 34 8.42 -0.31 -34.06
C ASP A 34 9.05 -1.67 -33.68
N LYS A 35 9.06 -2.00 -32.38
CA LYS A 35 9.67 -3.23 -31.85
C LYS A 35 8.59 -4.15 -31.29
N MET A 36 8.90 -5.44 -31.29
CA MET A 36 8.03 -6.48 -30.74
C MET A 36 8.87 -7.50 -29.98
N GLU A 37 8.53 -7.73 -28.72
CA GLU A 37 9.19 -8.70 -27.87
C GLU A 37 8.89 -10.15 -28.33
N PRO A 38 9.90 -11.06 -28.41
CA PRO A 38 9.73 -12.40 -28.98
C PRO A 38 8.67 -13.30 -28.34
N TRP A 39 8.48 -13.25 -27.02
CA TRP A 39 7.68 -14.24 -26.30
C TRP A 39 6.21 -13.85 -26.20
N PHE A 40 5.92 -12.65 -25.68
CA PHE A 40 4.55 -12.16 -25.45
C PHE A 40 4.02 -11.28 -26.58
N LYS A 41 4.85 -10.97 -27.58
CA LYS A 41 4.51 -10.10 -28.71
C LYS A 41 4.10 -8.69 -28.28
N THR A 42 4.54 -8.26 -27.10
CA THR A 42 4.38 -6.89 -26.62
C THR A 42 5.05 -5.95 -27.60
N ARG A 43 4.28 -5.02 -28.18
CA ARG A 43 4.83 -3.96 -29.00
C ARG A 43 5.40 -2.88 -28.09
N TYR A 44 6.58 -2.37 -28.43
CA TYR A 44 7.22 -1.30 -27.68
C TYR A 44 8.09 -0.47 -28.64
N THR A 45 8.60 0.64 -28.12
CA THR A 45 9.70 1.38 -28.71
C THR A 45 10.61 1.85 -27.58
N ASP A 46 11.82 2.28 -27.92
CA ASP A 46 12.74 2.90 -26.97
C ASP A 46 13.43 4.08 -27.65
N VAL A 47 13.70 5.09 -26.83
CA VAL A 47 14.41 6.29 -27.23
C VAL A 47 15.39 6.63 -26.11
N GLU A 48 16.53 7.18 -26.50
CA GLU A 48 17.50 7.69 -25.53
C GLU A 48 16.89 8.90 -24.79
N ILE A 49 17.12 8.98 -23.47
CA ILE A 49 16.67 10.11 -22.68
C ILE A 49 17.42 11.36 -23.16
N GLN A 50 16.67 12.44 -23.42
CA GLN A 50 17.27 13.69 -23.87
C GLN A 50 18.26 14.23 -22.84
N ARG A 51 19.47 14.60 -23.28
CA ARG A 51 20.54 15.09 -22.40
C ARG A 51 20.11 16.29 -21.55
N ASP A 52 19.32 17.20 -22.13
CA ASP A 52 18.81 18.38 -21.42
C ASP A 52 17.93 18.00 -20.22
N TRP A 53 17.20 16.88 -20.29
CA TRP A 53 16.39 16.39 -19.19
C TRP A 53 17.27 15.81 -18.08
N ILE A 54 18.29 15.03 -18.45
CA ILE A 54 19.25 14.47 -17.51
C ILE A 54 19.96 15.59 -16.74
N GLU A 55 20.47 16.62 -17.42
CA GLU A 55 21.13 17.77 -16.78
C GLU A 55 20.18 18.56 -15.87
N ARG A 56 18.91 18.70 -16.27
CA ARG A 56 17.88 19.32 -15.42
C ARG A 56 17.61 18.49 -14.16
N TRP A 57 17.56 17.17 -14.24
CA TRP A 57 17.29 16.31 -13.09
C TRP A 57 18.46 16.27 -12.10
N LYS A 58 19.70 16.49 -12.54
CA LYS A 58 20.87 16.58 -11.65
C LYS A 58 20.87 17.81 -10.75
N THR A 59 20.15 18.86 -11.15
CA THR A 59 20.17 20.18 -10.50
C THR A 59 18.88 20.49 -9.75
N ILE A 60 18.02 19.49 -9.54
CA ILE A 60 16.76 19.67 -8.83
C ILE A 60 17.01 19.94 -7.33
N GLU A 61 16.32 20.93 -6.80
CA GLU A 61 16.27 21.18 -5.36
C GLU A 61 15.15 20.33 -4.72
N PRO A 62 15.35 19.83 -3.48
CA PRO A 62 14.31 19.09 -2.78
C PRO A 62 13.02 19.91 -2.65
N PHE A 63 11.89 19.31 -3.01
CA PHE A 63 10.59 19.95 -2.84
C PHE A 63 10.30 20.12 -1.33
N PRO A 64 9.84 21.31 -0.86
CA PRO A 64 9.68 21.59 0.58
C PRO A 64 8.78 20.60 1.33
N ASP A 65 7.81 20.01 0.64
CA ASP A 65 6.87 19.05 1.25
C ASP A 65 7.46 17.62 1.35
N PHE A 66 8.65 17.36 0.78
CA PHE A 66 9.35 16.10 0.97
C PHE A 66 10.13 16.12 2.28
N HIS A 67 9.65 15.34 3.23
CA HIS A 67 10.29 15.14 4.52
C HIS A 67 10.39 13.65 4.84
N MET A 68 11.30 13.31 5.76
CA MET A 68 11.37 11.95 6.30
C MET A 68 10.07 11.62 7.03
N PRO A 69 9.62 10.35 7.00
CA PRO A 69 8.45 9.95 7.77
C PRO A 69 8.70 10.20 9.25
N VAL A 70 7.65 10.66 9.95
CA VAL A 70 7.66 10.70 11.41
C VAL A 70 7.71 9.28 11.97
N THR A 71 8.16 9.13 13.21
CA THR A 71 8.18 7.83 13.89
C THR A 71 6.80 7.16 13.81
N ASN A 72 6.77 5.90 13.36
CA ASN A 72 5.53 5.16 13.22
C ASN A 72 4.94 4.82 14.60
N ILE A 73 3.92 5.59 15.00
CA ILE A 73 3.20 5.44 16.27
C ILE A 73 2.28 4.20 16.32
N PHE A 74 2.06 3.53 15.19
CA PHE A 74 1.23 2.32 15.10
C PHE A 74 2.02 1.02 15.34
N LEU A 75 3.35 1.11 15.54
CA LEU A 75 4.13 -0.05 15.95
C LEU A 75 3.75 -0.43 17.38
N THR A 76 3.19 -1.62 17.56
CA THR A 76 2.84 -2.10 18.90
C THR A 76 4.11 -2.43 19.69
N SER A 77 4.21 -1.87 20.90
CA SER A 77 5.20 -2.24 21.90
C SER A 77 4.62 -3.17 22.98
N ASP A 78 3.30 -3.28 23.04
CA ASP A 78 2.60 -4.19 23.94
C ASP A 78 2.26 -5.49 23.21
N PHE A 79 2.71 -6.58 23.83
CA PHE A 79 2.66 -7.94 23.34
C PHE A 79 1.85 -8.83 24.31
N THR A 80 1.11 -8.23 25.25
CA THR A 80 0.24 -8.96 26.17
C THR A 80 -0.97 -9.55 25.42
N LEU A 81 -1.41 -10.72 25.86
CA LEU A 81 -2.60 -11.39 25.33
C LEU A 81 -3.75 -11.21 26.32
N ILE A 82 -4.95 -10.96 25.80
CA ILE A 82 -6.16 -10.89 26.61
C ILE A 82 -6.47 -12.30 27.14
N PRO A 83 -6.66 -12.48 28.46
CA PRO A 83 -7.02 -13.78 29.04
C PRO A 83 -8.33 -14.30 28.45
N MET A 84 -8.32 -15.56 28.00
CA MET A 84 -9.50 -16.20 27.42
C MET A 84 -10.31 -16.97 28.47
N SER A 85 -11.64 -16.88 28.36
CA SER A 85 -12.55 -17.76 29.10
C SER A 85 -12.36 -19.22 28.65
N LYS A 86 -12.62 -20.18 29.56
CA LYS A 86 -12.65 -21.60 29.21
C LYS A 86 -13.84 -21.95 28.31
N ASP A 87 -14.92 -21.18 28.43
CA ASP A 87 -16.18 -21.42 27.72
C ASP A 87 -16.32 -20.42 26.55
N ILE A 88 -15.66 -20.74 25.43
CA ILE A 88 -15.74 -19.92 24.22
C ILE A 88 -16.88 -20.44 23.32
N PRO A 89 -17.87 -19.59 22.97
CA PRO A 89 -18.98 -20.01 22.15
C PRO A 89 -18.51 -20.38 20.73
N LYS A 90 -19.23 -21.33 20.10
CA LYS A 90 -18.96 -21.76 18.72
C LYS A 90 -19.14 -20.61 17.72
N TYR A 91 -20.08 -19.71 17.96
CA TYR A 91 -20.43 -18.58 17.09
C TYR A 91 -20.40 -17.25 17.85
N PRO A 92 -20.29 -16.10 17.16
CA PRO A 92 -20.42 -14.79 17.80
C PRO A 92 -21.71 -14.66 18.58
N VAL A 93 -21.60 -14.08 19.78
CA VAL A 93 -22.73 -13.80 20.66
C VAL A 93 -22.99 -12.30 20.69
N LYS A 94 -24.25 -11.91 20.77
CA LYS A 94 -24.63 -10.51 20.90
C LYS A 94 -24.31 -10.04 22.32
N ILE A 95 -23.40 -9.10 22.45
CA ILE A 95 -22.98 -8.52 23.75
C ILE A 95 -23.60 -7.14 24.01
N HIS A 96 -24.13 -6.50 22.96
CA HIS A 96 -24.84 -5.23 23.06
C HIS A 96 -25.97 -5.19 22.04
N SER A 97 -27.12 -4.63 22.42
CA SER A 97 -28.26 -4.40 21.55
C SER A 97 -29.07 -3.23 22.08
N ASP A 98 -29.20 -2.17 21.28
CA ASP A 98 -30.12 -1.07 21.53
C ASP A 98 -30.79 -0.60 20.23
N THR A 99 -31.45 0.55 20.25
CA THR A 99 -32.14 1.12 19.08
C THR A 99 -31.19 1.63 18.00
N ILE A 100 -29.89 1.77 18.29
CA ILE A 100 -28.88 2.38 17.42
C ILE A 100 -27.92 1.32 16.86
N SER A 101 -27.56 0.31 17.66
CA SER A 101 -26.48 -0.61 17.32
C SER A 101 -26.65 -2.01 17.91
N GLU A 102 -26.00 -2.96 17.25
CA GLU A 102 -25.78 -4.30 17.76
C GLU A 102 -24.29 -4.62 17.71
N ILE A 103 -23.76 -5.20 18.79
CA ILE A 103 -22.38 -5.65 18.84
C ILE A 103 -22.36 -7.15 19.06
N TRP A 104 -21.70 -7.84 18.13
CA TRP A 104 -21.49 -9.27 18.15
C TRP A 104 -20.01 -9.56 18.38
N TYR A 105 -19.71 -10.39 19.37
CA TYR A 105 -18.33 -10.68 19.77
C TYR A 105 -18.08 -12.18 19.87
N ARG A 106 -16.87 -12.58 19.46
CA ARG A 106 -16.33 -13.91 19.70
C ARG A 106 -14.83 -13.82 19.90
N PRO A 107 -14.27 -14.26 21.04
CA PRO A 107 -12.82 -14.44 21.15
C PRO A 107 -12.39 -15.60 20.24
N ASP A 108 -11.25 -15.47 19.55
CA ASP A 108 -10.70 -16.55 18.74
C ASP A 108 -9.82 -17.49 19.61
N PRO A 109 -10.24 -18.76 19.84
CA PRO A 109 -9.44 -19.71 20.60
C PRO A 109 -8.31 -20.34 19.78
N LYS A 110 -8.37 -20.24 18.44
CA LYS A 110 -7.60 -21.12 17.56
C LYS A 110 -6.20 -20.57 17.28
N PHE A 111 -6.06 -19.25 17.30
CA PHE A 111 -4.81 -18.57 17.04
C PHE A 111 -4.57 -17.57 18.16
N GLY A 112 -3.57 -17.81 19.00
CA GLY A 112 -3.05 -16.83 19.98
C GLY A 112 -2.32 -15.66 19.30
N MET A 113 -2.82 -15.25 18.13
CA MET A 113 -2.33 -14.12 17.35
C MET A 113 -2.91 -12.83 17.94
N ARG A 114 -2.14 -11.74 17.86
CA ARG A 114 -2.58 -10.42 18.31
C ARG A 114 -3.36 -9.70 17.24
N GLU A 115 -4.33 -10.39 16.67
CA GLU A 115 -5.17 -9.89 15.61
C GLU A 115 -6.61 -9.81 16.10
N CYS A 116 -7.28 -8.72 15.76
CA CYS A 116 -8.69 -8.52 16.03
C CYS A 116 -9.37 -8.11 14.73
N TYR A 117 -10.46 -8.80 14.41
CA TYR A 117 -11.26 -8.50 13.23
C TYR A 117 -12.48 -7.70 13.67
N MET A 118 -12.52 -6.43 13.28
CA MET A 118 -13.66 -5.54 13.54
C MET A 118 -14.41 -5.30 12.23
N ASN A 119 -15.68 -5.71 12.19
CA ASN A 119 -16.56 -5.50 11.04
C ASN A 119 -17.68 -4.55 11.44
N PHE A 120 -17.87 -3.49 10.64
CA PHE A 120 -18.91 -2.50 10.86
C PHE A 120 -19.91 -2.53 9.71
N HIS A 121 -21.20 -2.68 10.03
CA HIS A 121 -22.27 -2.60 9.07
C HIS A 121 -23.18 -1.42 9.41
N PHE A 122 -23.09 -0.35 8.63
CA PHE A 122 -23.90 0.86 8.82
C PHE A 122 -25.19 0.74 8.00
N ILE A 123 -26.33 0.82 8.68
CA ILE A 123 -27.66 0.76 8.05
C ILE A 123 -28.19 2.19 7.96
N THR A 124 -28.52 2.63 6.75
CA THR A 124 -29.19 3.91 6.49
C THR A 124 -30.50 3.67 5.74
N SER A 125 -31.51 4.48 6.02
CA SER A 125 -32.79 4.47 5.30
C SER A 125 -32.73 5.21 3.97
N VAL A 126 -31.62 5.91 3.69
CA VAL A 126 -31.42 6.61 2.41
C VAL A 126 -31.30 5.56 1.30
N ARG A 127 -32.19 5.65 0.30
CA ARG A 127 -32.14 4.79 -0.88
C ARG A 127 -30.81 5.00 -1.61
N HIS A 128 -30.16 3.90 -2.00
CA HIS A 128 -29.13 3.95 -3.01
C HIS A 128 -29.78 4.34 -4.34
N GLU A 129 -29.77 5.62 -4.68
CA GLU A 129 -30.10 6.07 -6.03
C GLU A 129 -29.05 5.51 -6.97
N SER A 130 -29.47 4.63 -7.87
CA SER A 130 -28.63 4.20 -8.97
C SER A 130 -28.52 5.36 -9.95
N LEU A 131 -27.31 5.68 -10.41
CA LEU A 131 -27.16 6.58 -11.55
C LEU A 131 -27.82 5.90 -12.74
N GLU A 132 -28.97 6.43 -13.19
CA GLU A 132 -29.48 6.10 -14.52
C GLU A 132 -28.39 6.47 -15.53
N LYS A 133 -27.93 5.47 -16.29
CA LYS A 133 -26.99 5.63 -17.40
C LYS A 133 -27.75 5.90 -18.69
#